data_AF-A0A073B193-F1
#
_entry.id   AF-A0A073B193-F1
#
_cell.length_a   1.000
_cell.length_b   1.000
_cell.length_c   1.000
_cell.angle_alpha   90.00
_cell.angle_beta   90.00
_cell.angle_gamma   90.00
#
_symmetry.space_group_name_H-M   'P 1'
#
loop_
_entity.id
_entity.type
_entity.pdbx_description
1 polymer ?
#
loop_
_entity_poly.entity_id
_entity_poly.type
_entity_poly.pdbx_seq_one_letter_code
_entity_poly.pdbx_strand_id
1 'polypeptide(L)'
;MTHRLLSNALHEVFGEVRRLRQRFSYTADRAWEPVTAAAELNVQLGHLALCLLRRHGYDTAEWEDSERPRASVGDELADVVLAALSIAVLSDTELTSTMNTAPRVSSDHEALLRLVVAAGTLSESAMVANQYRHRPTGRLPSLAEAASNVIAACELLAEQLGLDLLAEFRAMVSDADAFLDGREEAP
;
A
#
# COMPACT_ATOMS: atom_id res chain seq x y z
N MET A 1 -21.36 -12.73 6.56
CA MET A 1 -20.79 -12.29 5.26
C MET A 1 -19.39 -12.87 5.18
N THR A 2 -19.04 -13.53 4.08
CA THR A 2 -17.70 -14.12 3.91
C THR A 2 -16.78 -13.04 3.34
N HIS A 3 -15.85 -12.52 4.14
CA HIS A 3 -14.84 -11.58 3.64
C HIS A 3 -14.03 -12.25 2.54
N ARG A 4 -13.97 -11.64 1.35
CA ARG A 4 -13.07 -12.11 0.29
C ARG A 4 -11.71 -11.50 0.54
N LEU A 5 -10.71 -12.36 0.65
CA LEU A 5 -9.30 -11.94 0.69
C LEU A 5 -8.96 -11.16 -0.58
N LEU A 6 -8.24 -10.05 -0.42
CA LEU A 6 -7.73 -9.22 -1.51
C LEU A 6 -6.83 -10.04 -2.44
N SER A 7 -6.06 -10.97 -1.88
CA SER A 7 -5.21 -11.91 -2.58
C SER A 7 -5.96 -12.79 -3.59
N ASN A 8 -7.24 -13.10 -3.35
CA ASN A 8 -8.08 -13.81 -4.32
C ASN A 8 -8.48 -12.94 -5.52
N ALA A 9 -8.44 -11.62 -5.37
CA ALA A 9 -8.72 -10.62 -6.39
C ALA A 9 -7.43 -9.93 -6.89
N LEU A 10 -6.25 -10.48 -6.62
CA LEU A 10 -4.98 -9.81 -6.89
C LEU A 10 -4.82 -9.38 -8.34
N HIS A 11 -5.31 -10.16 -9.31
CA HIS A 11 -5.26 -9.80 -10.72
C HIS A 11 -6.12 -8.57 -11.05
N GLU A 12 -7.33 -8.49 -10.48
CA GLU A 12 -8.24 -7.34 -10.60
C GLU A 12 -7.57 -6.10 -9.98
N VAL A 13 -7.14 -6.21 -8.73
CA VAL A 13 -6.49 -5.13 -7.97
C VAL A 13 -5.24 -4.62 -8.70
N PHE A 14 -4.39 -5.52 -9.19
CA PHE A 14 -3.19 -5.14 -9.93
C PHE A 14 -3.51 -4.45 -11.27
N GLY A 15 -4.59 -4.86 -11.92
CA GLY A 15 -5.14 -4.17 -13.09
C GLY A 15 -5.56 -2.73 -12.78
N GLU A 16 -6.27 -2.54 -11.67
CA GLU A 16 -6.69 -1.21 -11.20
C GLU A 16 -5.50 -0.32 -10.85
N VAL A 17 -4.49 -0.85 -10.16
CA VAL A 17 -3.27 -0.09 -9.87
C VAL A 17 -2.56 0.34 -11.15
N ARG A 18 -2.44 -0.55 -12.14
CA ARG A 18 -1.87 -0.19 -13.44
C ARG A 18 -2.67 0.92 -14.13
N ARG A 19 -4.00 0.85 -14.12
CA ARG A 19 -4.90 1.88 -14.66
C ARG A 19 -4.70 3.21 -13.95
N LEU A 20 -4.80 3.24 -12.63
CA LEU A 20 -4.62 4.46 -11.84
C LEU A 20 -3.24 5.07 -12.05
N ARG A 21 -2.16 4.28 -12.09
CA ARG A 21 -0.80 4.81 -12.37
C ARG A 21 -0.69 5.51 -13.73
N GLN A 22 -1.41 5.04 -14.74
CA GLN A 22 -1.48 5.71 -16.04
C GLN A 22 -2.29 7.00 -15.96
N ARG A 23 -3.44 6.99 -15.28
CA ARG A 23 -4.29 8.17 -15.13
C ARG A 23 -3.62 9.28 -14.30
N PHE A 24 -2.96 8.95 -13.19
CA PHE A 24 -2.23 9.92 -12.37
C PHE A 24 -0.92 10.44 -13.01
N SER A 25 -0.55 9.98 -14.21
CA SER A 25 0.71 10.40 -14.83
C SER A 25 0.79 11.90 -15.11
N TYR A 26 -0.35 12.57 -15.34
CA TYR A 26 -0.39 14.02 -15.58
C TYR A 26 -0.45 14.87 -14.30
N THR A 27 -0.67 14.27 -13.13
CA THR A 27 -0.80 15.01 -11.87
C THR A 27 0.52 15.28 -11.18
N ALA A 28 1.63 14.71 -11.67
CA ALA A 28 2.95 14.84 -11.08
C ALA A 28 3.89 15.62 -12.02
N ASP A 29 4.68 16.55 -11.45
CA ASP A 29 5.68 17.31 -12.20
C ASP A 29 6.82 16.44 -12.77
N ARG A 30 6.97 15.22 -12.23
CA ARG A 30 7.99 14.24 -12.63
C ARG A 30 7.39 12.85 -12.74
N ALA A 31 7.87 12.10 -13.72
CA ALA A 31 7.55 10.68 -13.82
C ALA A 31 8.01 9.94 -12.56
N TRP A 32 7.19 9.02 -12.10
CA TRP A 32 7.55 8.17 -10.96
C TRP A 32 8.39 6.99 -11.41
N GLU A 33 9.30 6.61 -10.54
CA GLU A 33 10.14 5.43 -10.60
C GLU A 33 9.78 4.50 -9.43
N PRO A 34 10.19 3.21 -9.46
CA PRO A 34 9.90 2.30 -8.36
C PRO A 34 10.35 2.81 -6.99
N VAL A 35 11.47 3.54 -6.93
CA VAL A 35 12.00 4.12 -5.69
C VAL A 35 11.15 5.29 -5.17
N THR A 36 10.50 6.05 -6.04
CA THR A 36 9.55 7.10 -5.63
C THR A 36 8.26 6.48 -5.13
N ALA A 37 7.78 5.38 -5.73
CA ALA A 37 6.69 4.60 -5.16
C ALA A 37 7.06 3.95 -3.81
N ALA A 38 8.32 3.56 -3.60
CA ALA A 38 8.79 3.11 -2.29
C ALA A 38 8.83 4.25 -1.24
N ALA A 39 9.13 5.48 -1.66
CA ALA A 39 9.00 6.64 -0.78
C ALA A 39 7.53 6.90 -0.43
N GLU A 40 6.63 6.81 -1.40
CA GLU A 40 5.18 6.92 -1.19
C GLU A 40 4.67 5.85 -0.22
N LEU A 41 5.15 4.61 -0.33
CA LEU A 41 4.79 3.55 0.61
C LEU A 41 5.11 3.94 2.07
N ASN A 42 6.24 4.59 2.32
CA ASN A 42 6.59 5.08 3.66
C ASN A 42 5.67 6.22 4.12
N VAL A 43 5.27 7.10 3.21
CA VAL A 43 4.30 8.16 3.46
C VAL A 43 2.97 7.54 3.92
N GLN A 44 2.46 6.55 3.19
CA GLN A 44 1.21 5.86 3.52
C GLN A 44 1.27 5.06 4.82
N LEU A 45 2.42 4.46 5.15
CA LEU A 45 2.62 3.86 6.47
C LEU A 45 2.54 4.88 7.61
N GLY A 46 3.06 6.10 7.41
CA GLY A 46 2.96 7.18 8.38
C GLY A 46 1.51 7.60 8.61
N HIS A 47 0.72 7.71 7.54
CA HIS A 47 -0.69 8.05 7.63
C HIS A 47 -1.53 6.97 8.31
N LEU A 48 -1.28 5.71 7.96
CA LEU A 48 -1.91 4.55 8.61
C LEU A 48 -1.59 4.53 10.10
N ALA A 49 -0.33 4.76 10.49
CA ALA A 49 0.08 4.83 11.89
C ALA A 49 -0.64 5.95 12.65
N LEU A 50 -0.78 7.13 12.03
CA LEU A 50 -1.54 8.25 12.62
C LEU A 50 -3.01 7.88 12.85
N CYS A 51 -3.66 7.26 11.87
CA CYS A 51 -5.04 6.79 12.01
C CYS A 51 -5.20 5.73 13.11
N LEU A 52 -4.23 4.82 13.26
CA LEU A 52 -4.21 3.83 14.32
C LEU A 52 -3.99 4.46 15.71
N LEU A 53 -3.08 5.43 15.84
CA LEU A 53 -2.89 6.18 17.09
C LEU A 53 -4.21 6.83 17.54
N ARG A 54 -4.91 7.51 16.63
CA ARG A 54 -6.22 8.09 16.94
C ARG A 54 -7.26 7.05 17.33
N ARG A 55 -7.31 5.92 16.60
CA ARG A 55 -8.21 4.79 16.92
C ARG A 55 -7.95 4.22 18.31
N HIS A 56 -6.71 4.24 18.79
CA HIS A 56 -6.33 3.83 20.14
C HIS A 56 -6.50 4.92 21.21
N GLY A 57 -7.05 6.10 20.84
CA GLY A 57 -7.37 7.17 21.79
C GLY A 57 -6.20 8.09 22.15
N TYR A 58 -5.11 8.04 21.39
CA TYR A 58 -4.01 9.00 21.56
C TYR A 58 -4.40 10.37 20.98
N ASP A 59 -3.95 11.44 21.63
CA ASP A 59 -4.02 12.78 21.06
C ASP A 59 -3.01 12.90 19.91
N THR A 60 -3.50 13.30 18.75
CA THR A 60 -2.77 13.33 17.49
C THR A 60 -2.81 14.71 16.83
N ALA A 61 -3.38 15.73 17.49
CA ALA A 61 -3.64 17.04 16.91
C ALA A 61 -2.38 17.74 16.39
N GLU A 62 -1.21 17.51 17.00
CA GLU A 62 0.08 18.09 16.58
C GLU A 62 0.67 17.44 15.32
N TRP A 63 0.16 16.28 14.91
CA TRP A 63 0.64 15.52 13.74
C TRP A 63 -0.35 15.52 12.59
N GLU A 64 -1.56 16.04 12.80
CA GLU A 64 -2.58 16.18 11.78
C GLU A 64 -2.37 17.46 10.96
N ASP A 65 -2.62 17.35 9.66
CA ASP A 65 -2.77 18.50 8.77
C ASP A 65 -4.28 18.79 8.63
N SER A 66 -4.73 19.91 9.18
CA SER A 66 -6.15 20.30 9.15
C SER A 66 -6.69 20.53 7.74
N GLU A 67 -5.81 20.81 6.76
CA GLU A 67 -6.19 20.98 5.36
C GLU A 67 -6.30 19.64 4.61
N ARG A 68 -5.80 18.55 5.21
CA ARG A 68 -5.79 17.20 4.65
C ARG A 68 -6.26 16.19 5.71
N PRO A 69 -7.55 16.24 6.10
CA PRO A 69 -8.06 15.37 7.14
C PRO A 69 -7.94 13.90 6.71
N ARG A 70 -7.22 13.12 7.51
CA ARG A 70 -7.08 11.67 7.34
C ARG A 70 -8.07 10.99 8.23
N ALA A 71 -9.04 10.29 7.66
CA ALA A 71 -10.20 9.85 8.44
C ALA A 71 -10.25 8.34 8.68
N SER A 72 -9.80 7.52 7.73
CA SER A 72 -10.10 6.09 7.72
C SER A 72 -8.86 5.22 7.73
N VAL A 73 -8.79 4.30 8.70
CA VAL A 73 -7.76 3.24 8.71
C VAL A 73 -7.90 2.33 7.49
N GLY A 74 -9.11 2.11 6.99
CA GLY A 74 -9.36 1.29 5.80
C GLY A 74 -8.79 1.91 4.53
N ASP A 75 -9.01 3.22 4.36
CA ASP A 75 -8.52 4.01 3.23
C ASP A 75 -6.98 4.07 3.20
N GLU A 76 -6.36 4.44 4.32
CA GLU A 76 -4.90 4.49 4.41
C GLU A 76 -4.25 3.10 4.25
N LEU A 77 -4.95 2.02 4.64
CA LEU A 77 -4.49 0.65 4.38
C LEU A 77 -4.64 0.25 2.90
N ALA A 78 -5.68 0.73 2.22
CA ALA A 78 -5.84 0.58 0.78
C ALA A 78 -4.76 1.36 0.00
N ASP A 79 -4.37 2.54 0.48
CA ASP A 79 -3.28 3.32 -0.09
C ASP A 79 -1.92 2.64 0.07
N VAL A 80 -1.67 1.97 1.20
CA VAL A 80 -0.49 1.10 1.36
C VAL A 80 -0.48 -0.02 0.30
N VAL A 81 -1.63 -0.64 0.03
CA VAL A 81 -1.76 -1.64 -1.06
C VAL A 81 -1.45 -1.01 -2.41
N LEU A 82 -2.03 0.15 -2.72
CA LEU A 82 -1.79 0.88 -3.96
C LEU A 82 -0.30 1.20 -4.14
N ALA A 83 0.36 1.74 -3.12
CA ALA A 83 1.77 2.10 -3.15
C ALA A 83 2.67 0.87 -3.35
N ALA A 84 2.40 -0.23 -2.63
CA ALA A 84 3.16 -1.47 -2.75
C ALA A 84 3.07 -2.08 -4.15
N LEU A 85 1.85 -2.15 -4.71
CA LEU A 85 1.63 -2.67 -6.06
C LEU A 85 2.17 -1.73 -7.14
N SER A 86 2.18 -0.42 -6.88
CA SER A 86 2.76 0.57 -7.79
C SER A 86 4.26 0.33 -8.02
N ILE A 87 4.99 -0.11 -6.99
CA ILE A 87 6.41 -0.48 -7.12
C ILE A 87 6.57 -1.63 -8.12
N ALA A 88 5.72 -2.66 -8.04
CA ALA A 88 5.74 -3.79 -8.97
C ALA A 88 5.34 -3.38 -10.39
N VAL A 89 4.29 -2.55 -10.55
CA VAL A 89 3.87 -2.01 -11.86
C VAL A 89 4.99 -1.21 -12.51
N LEU A 90 5.63 -0.29 -11.77
CA LEU A 90 6.71 0.55 -12.30
C LEU A 90 7.99 -0.23 -12.59
N SER A 91 8.15 -1.41 -12.00
CA SER A 91 9.29 -2.32 -12.24
C SER A 91 8.97 -3.41 -13.27
N ASP A 92 7.85 -3.30 -14.00
CA ASP A 92 7.33 -4.29 -14.95
C ASP A 92 7.35 -5.73 -14.38
N THR A 93 6.98 -5.84 -13.11
CA THR A 93 7.02 -7.09 -12.35
C THR A 93 5.62 -7.66 -12.22
N GLU A 94 5.40 -8.86 -12.74
CA GLU A 94 4.16 -9.61 -12.51
C GLU A 94 4.13 -10.20 -11.09
N LEU A 95 2.94 -10.18 -10.49
CA LEU A 95 2.71 -10.80 -9.19
C LEU A 95 2.14 -12.20 -9.37
N THR A 96 2.76 -13.18 -8.71
CA THR A 96 2.19 -14.51 -8.58
C THR A 96 1.37 -14.60 -7.29
N SER A 97 0.20 -15.22 -7.38
CA SER A 97 -0.74 -15.40 -6.27
C SER A 97 -0.25 -16.35 -5.16
N THR A 98 1.02 -16.76 -5.19
CA THR A 98 1.64 -17.59 -4.16
C THR A 98 1.91 -16.73 -2.92
N MET A 99 0.84 -16.38 -2.22
CA MET A 99 0.91 -15.82 -0.88
C MET A 99 1.34 -16.96 0.06
N ASN A 100 2.46 -16.79 0.74
CA ASN A 100 2.75 -17.66 1.88
C ASN A 100 1.70 -17.38 2.95
N THR A 101 1.06 -18.43 3.46
CA THR A 101 0.15 -18.31 4.61
C THR A 101 0.95 -17.75 5.77
N ALA A 102 0.75 -16.47 6.06
CA ALA A 102 1.46 -15.83 7.15
C ALA A 102 1.02 -16.43 8.49
N PRO A 103 1.93 -16.60 9.47
CA PRO A 103 1.55 -17.09 10.79
C PRO A 103 0.50 -16.16 11.41
N ARG A 104 -0.48 -16.72 12.12
CA ARG A 104 -1.47 -15.92 12.87
C ARG A 104 -0.77 -14.88 13.74
N VAL A 105 -1.37 -13.70 13.83
CA VAL A 105 -0.94 -12.59 14.69
C VAL A 105 -1.84 -12.53 15.92
N SER A 106 -1.31 -11.97 17.00
CA SER A 106 -1.99 -11.87 18.30
C SER A 106 -2.62 -10.50 18.57
N SER A 107 -2.26 -9.47 17.79
CA SER A 107 -2.76 -8.10 17.92
C SER A 107 -2.58 -7.30 16.63
N ASP A 108 -3.30 -6.18 16.53
CA ASP A 108 -3.11 -5.16 15.50
C ASP A 108 -1.71 -4.52 15.52
N HIS A 109 -1.11 -4.35 16.71
CA HIS A 109 0.25 -3.85 16.86
C HIS A 109 1.28 -4.81 16.24
N GLU A 110 1.15 -6.12 16.52
CA GLU A 110 1.99 -7.13 15.89
C GLU A 110 1.79 -7.14 14.37
N ALA A 111 0.55 -7.04 13.90
CA ALA A 111 0.22 -6.98 12.48
C ALA A 111 0.84 -5.74 11.79
N LEU A 112 0.77 -4.57 12.43
CA LEU A 112 1.39 -3.34 11.96
C LEU A 112 2.92 -3.47 11.88
N LEU A 113 3.57 -4.01 12.92
CA LEU A 113 5.02 -4.21 12.89
C LEU A 113 5.45 -5.17 11.77
N ARG A 114 4.68 -6.22 11.51
CA ARG A 114 4.92 -7.11 10.36
C ARG A 114 4.74 -6.38 9.02
N LEU A 115 3.74 -5.52 8.90
CA LEU A 115 3.54 -4.68 7.72
C LEU A 115 4.73 -3.74 7.50
N VAL A 116 5.22 -3.07 8.55
CA VAL A 116 6.41 -2.20 8.49
C VAL A 116 7.65 -3.00 8.03
N VAL A 117 7.85 -4.21 8.56
CA VAL A 117 8.97 -5.08 8.13
C VAL A 117 8.84 -5.48 6.66
N ALA A 118 7.64 -5.88 6.22
CA ALA A 118 7.39 -6.25 4.83
C ALA A 118 7.62 -5.07 3.87
N ALA A 119 7.12 -3.87 4.22
CA ALA A 119 7.27 -2.67 3.42
C ALA A 119 8.72 -2.17 3.36
N GLY A 120 9.46 -2.26 4.46
CA GLY A 120 10.90 -1.98 4.48
C GLY A 120 11.68 -2.94 3.59
N THR A 121 11.30 -4.22 3.59
CA THR A 121 11.90 -5.24 2.71
C THR A 121 11.60 -4.95 1.23
N LEU A 122 10.36 -4.60 0.89
CA LEU A 122 9.98 -4.19 -0.47
C LEU A 122 10.75 -2.94 -0.93
N SER A 123 10.88 -1.95 -0.04
CA SER A 123 11.66 -0.74 -0.31
C SER A 123 13.14 -1.06 -0.56
N GLU A 124 13.73 -1.97 0.22
CA GLU A 124 15.10 -2.44 -0.02
C GLU A 124 15.24 -3.18 -1.35
N SER A 125 14.30 -4.08 -1.68
CA SER A 125 14.26 -4.75 -2.99
C SER A 125 14.16 -3.74 -4.14
N ALA A 126 13.35 -2.69 -4.01
CA ALA A 126 13.24 -1.62 -4.99
C ALA A 126 14.54 -0.82 -5.13
N MET A 127 15.17 -0.43 -4.01
CA MET A 127 16.46 0.28 -4.05
C MET A 127 17.57 -0.54 -4.69
N VAL A 128 17.65 -1.85 -4.41
CA VAL A 128 18.65 -2.73 -5.00
C VAL A 128 18.38 -2.95 -6.50
N ALA A 129 17.12 -3.19 -6.88
CA ALA A 129 16.73 -3.35 -8.29
C ALA A 129 17.04 -2.10 -9.14
N ASN A 130 16.96 -0.91 -8.53
CA ASN A 130 17.21 0.37 -9.18
C ASN A 130 18.61 0.94 -8.88
N GLN A 131 19.54 0.13 -8.38
CA GLN A 131 20.96 0.48 -8.18
C GLN A 131 21.24 1.62 -7.17
N TYR A 132 20.28 1.96 -6.32
CA TYR A 132 20.45 2.92 -5.22
C TYR A 132 21.13 2.30 -3.99
N ARG A 133 21.17 0.96 -3.91
CA ARG A 133 21.78 0.23 -2.79
C ARG A 133 22.52 -1.02 -3.28
N HIS A 134 23.61 -1.35 -2.60
CA HIS A 134 24.33 -2.61 -2.85
C HIS A 134 23.47 -3.80 -2.45
N ARG A 135 23.61 -4.92 -3.18
CA ARG A 135 22.93 -6.17 -2.81
C ARG A 135 23.49 -6.69 -1.49
N PRO A 136 22.63 -6.99 -0.48
CA PRO A 136 23.10 -7.53 0.79
C PRO A 136 23.67 -8.95 0.61
N THR A 137 24.48 -9.40 1.59
CA THR A 137 25.08 -10.74 1.60
C THR A 137 24.07 -11.87 1.85
N GLY A 138 22.89 -11.54 2.38
CA GLY A 138 21.78 -12.48 2.60
C GLY A 138 20.84 -12.64 1.40
N ARG A 139 19.73 -13.36 1.62
CA ARG A 139 18.65 -13.46 0.63
C ARG A 139 17.76 -12.22 0.73
N LEU A 140 17.86 -11.35 -0.27
CA LEU A 140 16.84 -10.34 -0.54
C LEU A 140 15.74 -10.99 -1.42
N PRO A 141 14.46 -10.90 -1.04
CA PRO A 141 13.37 -11.37 -1.90
C PRO A 141 13.29 -10.56 -3.19
N SER A 142 12.78 -11.20 -4.24
CA SER A 142 12.39 -10.51 -5.47
C SER A 142 11.31 -9.45 -5.19
N LEU A 143 11.15 -8.49 -6.11
CA LEU A 143 10.09 -7.47 -5.99
C LEU A 143 8.70 -8.09 -5.90
N ALA A 144 8.44 -9.14 -6.69
CA ALA A 144 7.15 -9.84 -6.64
C ALA A 144 6.90 -10.49 -5.29
N GLU A 145 7.87 -11.24 -4.75
CA GLU A 145 7.76 -11.86 -3.43
C GLU A 145 7.59 -10.80 -2.33
N ALA A 146 8.35 -9.71 -2.39
CA ALA A 146 8.28 -8.65 -1.39
C ALA A 146 6.94 -7.89 -1.44
N ALA A 147 6.42 -7.59 -2.62
CA ALA A 147 5.11 -6.97 -2.80
C ALA A 147 3.99 -7.88 -2.29
N SER A 148 4.02 -9.17 -2.64
CA SER A 148 3.05 -10.13 -2.11
C SER A 148 3.10 -10.23 -0.58
N ASN A 149 4.29 -10.16 0.04
CA ASN A 149 4.40 -10.14 1.49
C ASN A 149 3.77 -8.88 2.13
N VAL A 150 3.86 -7.72 1.47
CA VAL A 150 3.17 -6.50 1.93
C VAL A 150 1.66 -6.69 1.88
N ILE A 151 1.13 -7.23 0.78
CA ILE A 151 -0.30 -7.51 0.65
C ILE A 151 -0.78 -8.48 1.74
N ALA A 152 -0.06 -9.58 1.97
CA ALA A 152 -0.39 -10.52 3.04
C ALA A 152 -0.38 -9.85 4.43
N ALA A 153 0.56 -8.93 4.68
CA ALA A 153 0.61 -8.18 5.94
C ALA A 153 -0.55 -7.17 6.06
N CYS A 154 -0.97 -6.53 4.97
CA CYS A 154 -2.18 -5.71 4.93
C CYS A 154 -3.43 -6.54 5.24
N GLU A 155 -3.56 -7.75 4.67
CA GLU A 155 -4.68 -8.65 4.95
C GLU A 155 -4.73 -9.07 6.43
N LEU A 156 -3.58 -9.41 7.02
CA LEU A 156 -3.49 -9.72 8.44
C LEU A 156 -3.93 -8.53 9.32
N LEU A 157 -3.47 -7.32 8.98
CA LEU A 157 -3.86 -6.13 9.74
C LEU A 157 -5.36 -5.84 9.58
N ALA A 158 -5.90 -5.95 8.36
CA ALA A 158 -7.32 -5.80 8.11
C ALA A 158 -8.16 -6.81 8.91
N GLU A 159 -7.73 -8.08 8.97
CA GLU A 159 -8.38 -9.11 9.78
C GLU A 159 -8.41 -8.73 11.27
N GLN A 160 -7.28 -8.26 11.83
CA GLN A 160 -7.23 -7.82 13.24
C GLN A 160 -8.14 -6.62 13.52
N LEU A 161 -8.31 -5.74 12.53
CA LEU A 161 -9.11 -4.53 12.65
C LEU A 161 -10.59 -4.73 12.31
N GLY A 162 -10.97 -5.90 11.80
CA GLY A 162 -12.32 -6.22 11.32
C GLY A 162 -12.71 -5.50 10.03
N LEU A 163 -11.75 -5.24 9.15
CA LEU A 163 -11.93 -4.50 7.90
C LEU A 163 -12.05 -5.43 6.69
N ASP A 164 -12.87 -5.05 5.71
CA ASP A 164 -12.91 -5.69 4.40
C ASP A 164 -11.95 -4.98 3.45
N LEU A 165 -10.68 -5.39 3.45
CA LEU A 165 -9.62 -4.70 2.69
C LEU A 165 -9.92 -4.61 1.19
N LEU A 166 -10.60 -5.60 0.60
CA LEU A 166 -10.97 -5.53 -0.82
C LEU A 166 -12.05 -4.47 -1.05
N ALA A 167 -13.02 -4.34 -0.14
CA ALA A 167 -14.03 -3.29 -0.23
C ALA A 167 -13.42 -1.89 -0.03
N GLU A 168 -12.53 -1.72 0.95
CA GLU A 168 -11.80 -0.47 1.17
C GLU A 168 -10.99 -0.08 -0.07
N PHE A 169 -10.26 -1.03 -0.67
CA PHE A 169 -9.50 -0.78 -1.90
C PHE A 169 -10.40 -0.32 -3.06
N ARG A 170 -11.56 -0.95 -3.24
CA ARG A 170 -12.52 -0.54 -4.29
C ARG A 170 -13.12 0.84 -4.03
N ALA A 171 -13.37 1.19 -2.78
CA ALA A 171 -13.83 2.53 -2.41
C ALA A 171 -12.75 3.58 -2.75
N MET A 172 -11.49 3.34 -2.34
CA MET A 172 -10.36 4.22 -2.67
C MET A 172 -10.21 4.40 -4.19
N VAL A 173 -10.31 3.33 -4.99
CA VAL A 173 -10.27 3.43 -6.46
C VAL A 173 -11.38 4.32 -7.00
N SER A 174 -12.60 4.20 -6.46
CA SER A 174 -13.74 5.03 -6.84
C SER A 174 -13.52 6.51 -6.51
N ASP A 175 -12.94 6.80 -5.35
CA ASP A 175 -12.63 8.17 -4.92
C ASP A 175 -11.52 8.78 -5.78
N ALA A 176 -10.49 7.98 -6.10
CA ALA A 176 -9.42 8.36 -7.02
C ALA A 176 -9.96 8.69 -8.43
N ASP A 177 -10.87 7.88 -8.96
CA ASP A 177 -11.51 8.14 -10.24
C ASP A 177 -12.32 9.45 -10.21
N ALA A 178 -13.14 9.66 -9.18
CA ALA A 178 -13.92 10.89 -9.04
C ALA A 178 -13.04 12.15 -8.97
N PHE A 179 -11.90 12.06 -8.28
CA PHE A 179 -10.91 13.14 -8.21
C PHE A 179 -10.26 13.43 -9.56
N LEU A 180 -9.88 12.40 -10.31
CA LEU A 180 -9.27 12.54 -11.64
C LEU A 180 -10.26 13.12 -12.65
N ASP A 181 -11.50 12.62 -12.66
CA ASP A 181 -12.57 13.10 -13.54
C ASP A 181 -12.87 14.58 -13.28
N GLY A 182 -12.92 15.00 -12.01
CA GLY A 182 -13.12 16.40 -11.63
C GLY A 182 -11.97 17.35 -12.02
N ARG A 183 -10.79 16.82 -12.37
CA ARG A 183 -9.64 17.60 -12.84
C ARG A 183 -9.53 17.67 -14.36
N GLU A 184 -10.01 16.66 -15.08
CA GLU A 184 -10.09 16.70 -16.54
C GLU A 184 -11.10 17.76 -17.04
N GLU A 185 -12.05 18.18 -16.19
CA GLU A 185 -13.03 19.23 -16.48
C GLU A 185 -12.57 20.67 -16.12
N ALA A 186 -11.38 20.84 -15.53
CA ALA A 186 -10.86 22.16 -15.17
C ALA A 186 -10.16 22.82 -16.38
N PRO A 187 -10.59 24.04 -16.80
CA PRO A 187 -10.14 24.71 -18.02
C PRO A 187 -8.68 25.19 -17.98
#